data_AF-A0A662L189-F1
#
_entry.id   AF-A0A662L189-F1
#
_cell.length_a   1.000
_cell.length_b   1.000
_cell.length_c   1.000
_cell.angle_alpha   90.00
_cell.angle_beta   90.00
_cell.angle_gamma   90.00
#
_symmetry.space_group_name_H-M   'P 1'
#
loop_
_entity.id
_entity.type
_entity.pdbx_description
1 polymer ?
#
loop_
_entity_poly.entity_id
_entity_poly.type
_entity_poly.pdbx_seq_one_letter_code
_entity_poly.pdbx_strand_id
1 'polypeptide(L)' 'MKTRKITVGDILEKEPVTAAADTTVSEAAKIMKEKRVGSIVVVDGKKPIGIVTER' A
#
# COMPACT_ATOMS: atom_id res chain seq x y z
N MET A 1 -29.38 11.15 -6.48
CA MET A 1 -28.30 10.58 -7.31
C MET A 1 -28.44 9.06 -7.32
N LYS A 2 -28.62 8.41 -8.48
CA LYS A 2 -28.53 6.94 -8.58
C LYS A 2 -27.04 6.58 -8.66
N THR A 3 -26.50 5.94 -7.64
CA THR A 3 -25.10 5.49 -7.64
C THR A 3 -24.94 4.39 -8.67
N ARG A 4 -24.07 4.59 -9.67
CA ARG A 4 -23.70 3.56 -10.65
C ARG A 4 -23.07 2.38 -9.89
N LYS A 5 -23.42 1.12 -10.21
CA LYS A 5 -22.75 -0.06 -9.64
C LYS A 5 -21.29 -0.05 -10.12
N ILE A 6 -20.40 0.46 -9.30
CA ILE A 6 -18.94 0.30 -9.40
C ILE A 6 -18.49 -0.57 -8.23
N THR A 7 -17.56 -1.48 -8.48
CA THR A 7 -16.92 -2.34 -7.48
C THR A 7 -15.67 -1.67 -6.95
N VAL A 8 -15.17 -2.12 -5.79
CA VAL A 8 -13.86 -1.69 -5.28
C VAL A 8 -12.75 -2.03 -6.29
N GLY A 9 -12.90 -3.15 -7.01
CA GLY A 9 -11.97 -3.56 -8.06
C GLY A 9 -11.86 -2.58 -9.23
N ASP A 10 -12.89 -1.77 -9.47
CA ASP A 10 -12.89 -0.77 -10.54
C ASP A 10 -12.05 0.47 -10.19
N ILE A 11 -11.71 0.66 -8.91
CA ILE A 11 -10.98 1.84 -8.40
C ILE A 11 -9.68 1.45 -7.66
N LEU A 12 -9.33 0.17 -7.62
CA LEU A 12 -8.18 -0.35 -6.89
C LEU A 12 -6.88 -0.03 -7.64
N GLU A 13 -5.81 0.29 -6.91
CA GLU A 13 -4.46 0.29 -7.45
C GLU A 13 -3.96 -1.16 -7.54
N LYS A 14 -3.68 -1.65 -8.75
CA LYS A 14 -3.39 -3.07 -8.99
C LYS A 14 -2.05 -3.49 -8.42
N GLU A 15 -1.11 -2.56 -8.34
CA GLU A 15 0.24 -2.78 -7.85
C GLU A 15 0.52 -1.82 -6.69
N PRO A 16 0.03 -2.12 -5.47
CA PRO A 16 0.30 -1.27 -4.32
C PRO A 16 1.79 -1.24 -4.02
N VAL A 17 2.24 -0.12 -3.45
CA VAL A 17 3.61 -0.04 -2.92
C VAL A 17 3.76 -1.03 -1.77
N THR A 18 4.79 -1.86 -1.83
CA THR A 18 5.08 -2.90 -0.84
C THR A 18 6.45 -2.72 -0.20
N ALA A 19 6.60 -3.17 1.04
CA ALA A 19 7.89 -3.36 1.73
C ALA A 19 7.99 -4.79 2.26
N ALA A 20 9.21 -5.33 2.33
CA ALA A 20 9.45 -6.62 2.95
C ALA A 20 9.32 -6.53 4.48
N ALA A 21 9.04 -7.66 5.13
CA ALA A 21 8.87 -7.73 6.59
C ALA A 21 10.09 -7.23 7.40
N ASP A 22 11.28 -7.30 6.80
CA ASP A 22 12.56 -6.86 7.37
C ASP A 22 13.00 -5.45 6.93
N THR A 23 12.18 -4.76 6.11
CA THR A 23 12.46 -3.37 5.71
C THR A 23 12.43 -2.45 6.92
N THR A 24 13.44 -1.60 7.07
CA THR A 24 13.50 -0.68 8.22
C THR A 24 12.44 0.41 8.11
N VAL A 25 12.03 0.99 9.25
CA VAL A 25 11.06 2.10 9.27
C VAL A 25 11.54 3.30 8.44
N SER A 26 12.85 3.60 8.47
CA SER A 26 13.43 4.71 7.69
C SER A 26 13.33 4.47 6.18
N GLU A 27 13.60 3.25 5.72
CA GLU A 27 13.45 2.88 4.31
C GLU A 27 11.99 2.89 3.88
N ALA A 28 11.08 2.35 4.71
CA ALA A 28 9.65 2.41 4.44
C ALA A 28 9.15 3.86 4.30
N ALA A 29 9.59 4.76 5.19
CA ALA A 29 9.30 6.19 5.11
C ALA A 29 9.87 6.85 3.85
N LYS A 30 11.11 6.49 3.46
CA LYS A 30 11.72 6.96 2.21
C LYS A 30 10.92 6.50 0.99
N ILE A 31 10.52 5.23 0.95
CA ILE A 31 9.69 4.67 -0.14
C ILE A 31 8.35 5.39 -0.21
N MET A 32 7.66 5.58 0.92
CA MET A 32 6.39 6.32 0.99
C MET A 32 6.53 7.75 0.45
N LYS A 33 7.60 8.46 0.83
CA LYS A 33 7.92 9.80 0.32
C LYS A 33 8.21 9.83 -1.18
N GLU A 34 9.03 8.91 -1.69
CA GLU A 34 9.40 8.84 -3.10
C GLU A 34 8.22 8.46 -3.99
N LYS A 35 7.36 7.54 -3.52
CA LYS A 35 6.17 7.08 -4.24
C LYS A 35 4.94 7.96 -4.02
N ARG A 36 5.02 8.95 -3.12
CA ARG A 36 3.92 9.86 -2.73
C ARG A 36 2.67 9.10 -2.26
N VAL A 37 2.87 8.09 -1.41
CA VAL A 37 1.79 7.29 -0.81
C VAL A 37 1.81 7.43 0.71
N GLY A 38 0.63 7.51 1.33
CA GLY A 38 0.50 7.58 2.79
C GLY A 38 0.44 6.21 3.48
N SER A 39 0.56 5.12 2.72
CA SER A 39 0.54 3.76 3.25
C SER A 39 1.36 2.81 2.39
N ILE A 40 1.95 1.80 3.03
CA ILE A 40 2.71 0.73 2.40
C ILE A 40 2.24 -0.63 2.91
N VAL A 41 2.06 -1.59 2.00
CA VAL A 41 1.68 -2.97 2.35
C VAL A 41 2.94 -3.75 2.72
N VAL A 42 2.94 -4.38 3.89
CA VAL A 42 4.06 -5.24 4.32
C VAL A 42 3.84 -6.64 3.81
N VAL A 43 4.85 -7.21 3.13
CA VAL A 43 4.80 -8.55 2.54
C VAL A 43 5.89 -9.47 3.09
N ASP A 44 5.55 -10.76 3.21
CA ASP A 44 6.51 -11.86 3.34
C ASP A 44 6.48 -12.67 2.03
N GLY A 45 7.51 -12.49 1.20
CA GLY A 45 7.50 -12.92 -0.19
C GLY A 45 6.35 -12.29 -0.98
N LYS A 46 5.39 -13.12 -1.42
CA LYS A 46 4.17 -12.66 -2.14
C LYS A 46 2.95 -12.49 -1.23
N LYS A 47 3.07 -12.80 0.06
CA LYS A 47 1.95 -12.81 1.00
C LYS A 47 1.87 -11.47 1.73
N PRO A 48 0.77 -10.72 1.61
CA PRO A 48 0.53 -9.56 2.48
C PRO A 48 0.39 -10.01 3.93
N ILE A 49 1.13 -9.37 4.84
CA ILE A 49 1.12 -9.67 6.28
C ILE A 49 0.74 -8.47 7.14
N GLY A 50 0.71 -7.26 6.58
CA GLY A 50 0.35 -6.05 7.32
C GLY A 50 0.28 -4.79 6.46
N ILE A 51 -0.02 -3.66 7.09
CA ILE A 51 -0.04 -2.33 6.49
C ILE A 51 0.57 -1.33 7.47
N VAL A 52 1.37 -0.40 6.96
CA VAL A 52 1.90 0.75 7.71
C VAL A 52 1.35 2.02 7.06
N THR A 53 0.93 2.99 7.86
CA THR A 53 0.45 4.30 7.40
C THR A 53 1.31 5.41 7.98
N GLU A 54 1.51 6.51 7.24
CA GLU A 54 2.16 7.71 7.77
C GLU A 54 1.28 8.36 8.85
N ARG A 55 1.74 8.38 10.12
CA ARG A 55 1.20 9.17 11.25
C ARG A 55 2.27 9.39 12.31
#